data_AF-A0A965HIW1-F1
#
_entry.id   AF-A0A965HIW1-F1
#
_cell.length_a   1.000
_cell.length_b   1.000
_cell.length_c   1.000
_cell.angle_alpha   90.00
_cell.angle_beta   90.00
_cell.angle_gamma   90.00
#
_symmetry.space_group_name_H-M   'P 1'
#
loop_
_entity.id
_entity.type
_entity.pdbx_description
1 polymer ?
#
loop_
_entity_poly.entity_id
_entity_poly.type
_entity_poly.pdbx_seq_one_letter_code
_entity_poly.pdbx_strand_id
1 'polypeptide(L)'
;MNGAIFNTNIAVIRGLVKSGTGSLTLNGANSYNGLTTLSEGTLVAGNSQAIPSPAVSVALGATLEVRASITNTVANSGTVRITTGGAMSASQISSGSLELGGATGQASLALSGDYQTLSSFGMTGNAAVTMPVTSTINALSVSLAGANNTLTLSGTPSVGIYTLISSTVGWTIAPGYGISATILGQSIPLNTSAVIDGKNYTFMERKGEKRLVLDVSSVGAKLLAYDDSVGGAWNTDPTNLTWINGSTASTTSFANGDFATFNGTGSTSVTVNGTVEPVQLAFTIGQGGALNLSGGTIKAGTVMMDGEGSVAVGSTLQVDSSMTVKSGTINLNSAATAADVTVMGGTLGGSGTL
;
A
#
# COMPACT_ATOMS: atom_id res chain seq x y z
N MET A 1 27.06 30.25 17.07
CA MET A 1 28.12 30.79 16.19
C MET A 1 27.60 30.74 14.77
N ASN A 2 27.59 31.88 14.09
CA ASN A 2 27.27 31.97 12.66
C ASN A 2 28.40 31.28 11.87
N GLY A 3 28.08 30.26 11.07
CA GLY A 3 29.05 29.65 10.19
C GLY A 3 29.35 30.59 9.03
N ALA A 4 30.53 31.22 9.04
CA ALA A 4 31.06 31.90 7.88
C ALA A 4 31.68 30.86 6.93
N ILE A 5 31.38 30.98 5.64
CA ILE A 5 32.06 30.24 4.58
C ILE A 5 33.42 30.91 4.36
N PHE A 6 34.52 30.14 4.46
CA PHE A 6 35.88 30.62 4.22
C PHE A 6 36.05 31.07 2.77
N ASN A 7 36.47 32.32 2.58
CA ASN A 7 36.99 32.83 1.31
C ASN A 7 38.53 32.79 1.35
N THR A 8 39.14 31.73 0.82
CA THR A 8 40.56 31.75 0.44
C THR A 8 40.66 31.77 -1.08
N ASN A 9 41.47 32.70 -1.59
CA ASN A 9 41.30 33.27 -2.93
C ASN A 9 41.96 32.45 -4.08
N ILE A 10 42.00 31.11 -4.00
CA ILE A 10 42.76 30.27 -4.99
C ILE A 10 42.04 28.96 -5.43
N ALA A 11 40.70 28.85 -5.41
CA ALA A 11 40.03 27.65 -5.96
C ALA A 11 38.70 27.94 -6.69
N VAL A 12 38.50 27.28 -7.84
CA VAL A 12 37.29 27.32 -8.69
C VAL A 12 36.16 26.46 -8.10
N ILE A 13 36.48 25.50 -7.22
CA ILE A 13 35.53 24.65 -6.50
C ILE A 13 35.53 25.04 -5.02
N ARG A 14 34.36 25.30 -4.46
CA ARG A 14 34.15 25.76 -3.08
C ARG A 14 33.22 24.78 -2.36
N GLY A 15 33.75 24.02 -1.40
CA GLY A 15 32.96 23.12 -0.55
C GLY A 15 32.58 23.75 0.78
N LEU A 16 31.65 23.11 1.50
CA LEU A 16 31.29 23.44 2.86
C LEU A 16 31.78 22.34 3.81
N VAL A 17 32.60 22.69 4.80
CA VAL A 17 32.99 21.78 5.88
C VAL A 17 32.37 22.24 7.18
N LYS A 18 31.54 21.39 7.78
CA LYS A 18 30.96 21.60 9.11
C LYS A 18 31.79 20.83 10.14
N SER A 19 32.55 21.57 10.96
CA SER A 19 33.34 21.08 12.08
C SER A 19 32.85 21.63 13.42
N GLY A 20 33.37 21.09 14.52
CA GLY A 20 32.99 21.43 15.88
C GLY A 20 31.61 20.91 16.29
N THR A 21 31.36 20.83 17.59
CA THR A 21 30.16 20.19 18.15
C THR A 21 28.86 21.00 18.00
N GLY A 22 28.94 22.27 17.59
CA GLY A 22 27.77 23.15 17.44
C GLY A 22 26.89 22.83 16.23
N SER A 23 25.78 23.57 16.12
CA SER A 23 24.86 23.50 14.97
C SER A 23 25.05 24.66 14.00
N LEU A 24 25.02 24.37 12.70
CA LEU A 24 24.98 25.34 11.60
C LEU A 24 23.65 25.18 10.85
N THR A 25 22.87 26.24 10.69
CA THR A 25 21.60 26.21 9.97
C THR A 25 21.69 26.98 8.65
N LEU A 26 21.27 26.33 7.56
CA LEU A 26 21.19 26.88 6.21
C LEU A 26 19.70 27.05 5.84
N ASN A 27 19.16 28.27 6.02
CA ASN A 27 17.75 28.59 5.78
C ASN A 27 17.46 29.21 4.40
N GLY A 28 18.50 29.51 3.62
CA GLY A 28 18.38 30.06 2.27
C GLY A 28 19.04 29.15 1.24
N ALA A 29 18.84 29.48 -0.04
CA ALA A 29 19.59 28.86 -1.12
C ALA A 29 21.07 29.26 -1.03
N ASN A 30 21.96 28.28 -1.18
CA ASN A 30 23.41 28.52 -1.21
C ASN A 30 23.96 28.21 -2.61
N SER A 31 25.09 28.83 -2.98
CA SER A 31 25.64 28.76 -4.35
C SER A 31 27.07 28.20 -4.43
N TYR A 32 27.53 27.50 -3.40
CA TYR A 32 28.82 26.81 -3.45
C TYR A 32 28.72 25.57 -4.34
N ASN A 33 29.83 25.15 -4.97
CA ASN A 33 29.84 24.15 -6.05
C ASN A 33 30.73 22.93 -5.74
N GLY A 34 31.25 22.84 -4.52
CA GLY A 34 32.02 21.70 -4.01
C GLY A 34 31.26 20.89 -2.96
N LEU A 35 31.88 19.80 -2.48
CA LEU A 35 31.28 18.86 -1.55
C LEU A 35 30.87 19.50 -0.22
N THR A 36 29.81 18.96 0.38
CA THR A 36 29.41 19.26 1.76
C THR A 36 29.87 18.13 2.68
N THR A 37 30.76 18.44 3.62
CA THR A 37 31.32 17.48 4.58
C THR A 37 30.96 17.88 5.99
N LEU A 38 30.32 16.99 6.73
CA LEU A 38 30.04 17.15 8.16
C LEU A 38 31.01 16.26 8.93
N SER A 39 32.02 16.88 9.52
CA SER A 39 33.00 16.18 10.37
C SER A 39 32.48 16.02 11.79
N GLU A 40 31.77 17.03 12.32
CA GLU A 40 31.23 17.04 13.68
C GLU A 40 29.99 17.94 13.81
N GLY A 41 29.21 17.71 14.86
CA GLY A 41 28.04 18.53 15.21
C GLY A 41 26.90 18.40 14.20
N THR A 42 26.07 19.43 14.08
CA THR A 42 24.85 19.39 13.25
C THR A 42 24.89 20.38 12.11
N LEU A 43 24.54 19.95 10.89
CA LEU A 43 24.14 20.84 9.80
C LEU A 43 22.63 20.71 9.60
N VAL A 44 21.90 21.82 9.69
CA VAL A 44 20.46 21.88 9.47
C VAL A 44 20.19 22.43 8.07
N ALA A 45 19.61 21.61 7.20
CA ALA A 45 19.08 22.00 5.89
C ALA A 45 17.64 22.51 6.07
N GLY A 46 17.49 23.83 6.24
CA GLY A 46 16.21 24.51 6.43
C GLY A 46 15.51 24.96 5.14
N ASN A 47 16.15 24.75 4.00
CA ASN A 47 15.65 25.11 2.68
C ASN A 47 15.95 23.99 1.67
N SER A 48 15.10 23.78 0.66
CA SER A 48 15.30 22.72 -0.33
C SER A 48 16.56 22.93 -1.20
N GLN A 49 17.05 24.16 -1.29
CA GLN A 49 18.29 24.55 -1.97
C GLN A 49 19.41 24.91 -0.97
N ALA A 50 19.27 24.51 0.29
CA ALA A 50 20.28 24.76 1.32
C ALA A 50 21.64 24.12 0.97
N ILE A 51 21.61 22.95 0.34
CA ILE A 51 22.80 22.19 -0.03
C ILE A 51 22.84 22.05 -1.56
N PRO A 52 23.53 22.96 -2.27
CA PRO A 52 23.67 22.90 -3.73
C PRO A 52 24.55 21.73 -4.22
N SER A 53 25.41 21.17 -3.36
CA SER A 53 26.27 20.02 -3.70
C SER A 53 25.44 18.77 -4.00
N PRO A 54 25.68 17.99 -5.07
CA PRO A 54 24.90 16.76 -5.31
C PRO A 54 25.11 15.68 -4.24
N ALA A 55 26.21 15.75 -3.47
CA ALA A 55 26.55 14.79 -2.44
C ALA A 55 26.84 15.44 -1.09
N VAL A 56 26.53 14.73 -0.01
CA VAL A 56 26.85 15.10 1.39
C VAL A 56 27.57 13.93 2.06
N SER A 57 28.67 14.19 2.75
CA SER A 57 29.34 13.22 3.62
C SER A 57 29.06 13.54 5.07
N VAL A 58 28.57 12.55 5.83
CA VAL A 58 28.27 12.67 7.26
C VAL A 58 29.14 11.70 8.03
N ALA A 59 30.14 12.21 8.75
CA ALA A 59 31.03 11.40 9.56
C ALA A 59 30.33 10.85 10.81
N LEU A 60 30.94 9.83 11.42
CA LEU A 60 30.47 9.29 12.71
C LEU A 60 30.43 10.42 13.75
N GLY A 61 29.32 10.51 14.49
CA GLY A 61 29.10 11.57 15.49
C GLY A 61 28.63 12.91 14.92
N ALA A 62 28.59 13.08 13.59
CA ALA A 62 27.94 14.22 12.95
C ALA A 62 26.47 13.93 12.61
N THR A 63 25.69 15.00 12.46
CA THR A 63 24.26 14.95 12.12
C THR A 63 23.93 15.86 10.95
N LEU A 64 23.30 15.31 9.92
CA LEU A 64 22.53 16.09 8.95
C LEU A 64 21.06 16.14 9.39
N GLU A 65 20.56 17.32 9.75
CA GLU A 65 19.15 17.54 10.06
C GLU A 65 18.42 18.14 8.86
N VAL A 66 17.34 17.52 8.43
CA VAL A 66 16.57 17.87 7.24
C VAL A 66 15.22 18.44 7.66
N ARG A 67 14.98 19.71 7.35
CA ARG A 67 13.73 20.45 7.64
C ARG A 67 12.98 20.90 6.40
N ALA A 68 13.57 20.71 5.23
CA ALA A 68 12.97 20.90 3.92
C ALA A 68 13.38 19.73 3.02
N SER A 69 12.59 19.40 2.00
CA SER A 69 12.91 18.31 1.07
C SER A 69 14.26 18.56 0.39
N ILE A 70 15.15 17.57 0.42
CA ILE A 70 16.46 17.63 -0.25
C ILE A 70 16.64 16.48 -1.23
N THR A 71 17.40 16.71 -2.29
CA THR A 71 17.63 15.72 -3.36
C THR A 71 19.02 15.07 -3.30
N ASN A 72 19.87 15.48 -2.36
CA ASN A 72 21.28 15.10 -2.29
C ASN A 72 21.47 13.62 -1.93
N THR A 73 22.48 12.99 -2.50
CA THR A 73 22.96 11.67 -2.04
C THR A 73 23.79 11.84 -0.77
N VAL A 74 23.52 11.06 0.26
CA VAL A 74 24.18 11.16 1.56
C VAL A 74 25.01 9.91 1.84
N ALA A 75 26.33 10.07 1.82
CA ALA A 75 27.27 9.09 2.33
C ALA A 75 27.29 9.20 3.87
N ASN A 76 26.41 8.43 4.51
CA ASN A 76 26.14 8.55 5.95
C ASN A 76 26.87 7.49 6.78
N SER A 77 27.79 7.93 7.63
CA SER A 77 28.37 7.15 8.74
C SER A 77 27.91 7.65 10.12
N GLY A 78 27.21 8.79 10.17
CA GLY A 78 26.65 9.39 11.37
C GLY A 78 25.13 9.25 11.41
N THR A 79 24.45 10.37 11.65
CA THR A 79 22.99 10.43 11.72
C THR A 79 22.42 11.34 10.64
N VAL A 80 21.42 10.85 9.92
CA VAL A 80 20.47 11.69 9.18
C VAL A 80 19.18 11.76 9.99
N ARG A 81 18.74 12.98 10.30
CA ARG A 81 17.52 13.26 11.05
C ARG A 81 16.56 14.06 10.20
N ILE A 82 15.45 13.46 9.81
CA ILE A 82 14.37 14.12 9.09
C ILE A 82 13.35 14.62 10.11
N THR A 83 13.06 15.92 10.06
CA THR A 83 12.15 16.58 11.00
C THR A 83 10.99 17.25 10.26
N THR A 84 10.16 18.02 10.97
CA THR A 84 9.00 18.72 10.39
C THR A 84 9.34 19.40 9.06
N GLY A 85 8.64 19.01 7.98
CA GLY A 85 8.82 19.58 6.63
C GLY A 85 9.97 18.97 5.82
N GLY A 86 10.83 18.17 6.46
CA GLY A 86 11.87 17.41 5.82
C GLY A 86 11.31 16.21 5.05
N ALA A 87 11.86 15.97 3.86
CA ALA A 87 11.57 14.76 3.10
C ALA A 87 12.80 14.28 2.35
N MET A 88 12.97 12.96 2.28
CA MET A 88 14.03 12.28 1.53
C MET A 88 13.50 11.02 0.85
N SER A 89 14.23 10.54 -0.15
CA SER A 89 14.10 9.20 -0.71
C SER A 89 15.16 8.28 -0.09
N ALA A 90 14.81 7.01 0.11
CA ALA A 90 15.71 5.98 0.60
C ALA A 90 16.96 5.79 -0.27
N SER A 91 16.84 6.01 -1.60
CA SER A 91 17.97 6.00 -2.54
C SER A 91 19.09 6.99 -2.18
N GLN A 92 18.81 7.95 -1.30
CA GLN A 92 19.75 8.97 -0.85
C GLN A 92 20.52 8.56 0.40
N ILE A 93 20.15 7.50 1.12
CA ILE A 93 20.75 7.12 2.40
C ILE A 93 20.98 5.61 2.41
N SER A 94 22.22 5.15 2.30
CA SER A 94 22.50 3.70 2.24
C SER A 94 23.01 3.10 3.55
N SER A 95 23.31 3.91 4.56
CA SER A 95 23.99 3.46 5.80
C SER A 95 23.81 4.44 6.96
N GLY A 96 24.38 4.09 8.11
CA GLY A 96 24.37 4.92 9.33
C GLY A 96 23.01 4.94 10.01
N SER A 97 22.79 5.93 10.87
CA SER A 97 21.53 6.11 11.61
C SER A 97 20.56 6.98 10.85
N LEU A 98 19.30 6.58 10.80
CA LEU A 98 18.19 7.35 10.23
C LEU A 98 17.11 7.56 11.29
N GLU A 99 16.77 8.81 11.54
CA GLU A 99 15.74 9.21 12.48
C GLU A 99 14.68 10.06 11.78
N LEU A 100 13.40 9.79 12.04
CA LEU A 100 12.29 10.58 11.56
C LEU A 100 11.41 11.04 12.72
N GLY A 101 11.05 12.31 12.71
CA GLY A 101 9.90 12.77 13.49
C GLY A 101 9.79 14.28 13.55
N GLY A 102 8.55 14.77 13.61
CA GLY A 102 8.24 16.19 13.65
C GLY A 102 7.34 16.52 14.84
N ALA A 103 7.52 17.72 15.40
CA ALA A 103 6.73 18.17 16.54
C ALA A 103 5.27 18.48 16.16
N THR A 104 5.05 19.09 14.98
CA THR A 104 3.74 19.61 14.54
C THR A 104 3.46 19.38 13.05
N GLY A 105 4.31 18.62 12.35
CA GLY A 105 4.14 18.28 10.94
C GLY A 105 4.98 17.07 10.57
N GLN A 106 4.80 16.57 9.34
CA GLN A 106 5.37 15.28 8.98
C GLN A 106 6.86 15.36 8.64
N ALA A 107 7.59 14.32 9.04
CA ALA A 107 8.91 13.98 8.52
C ALA A 107 8.74 12.77 7.60
N SER A 108 9.21 12.87 6.34
CA SER A 108 8.85 11.87 5.32
C SER A 108 10.04 11.15 4.70
N LEU A 109 9.87 9.84 4.49
CA LEU A 109 10.81 9.00 3.73
C LEU A 109 10.04 8.20 2.67
N ALA A 110 10.53 8.18 1.44
CA ALA A 110 9.98 7.36 0.36
C ALA A 110 10.97 6.28 -0.09
N LEU A 111 10.55 5.01 -0.08
CA LEU A 111 11.30 3.86 -0.60
C LEU A 111 10.80 3.53 -2.01
N SER A 112 11.72 3.16 -2.92
CA SER A 112 11.41 2.82 -4.31
C SER A 112 11.67 1.35 -4.66
N GLY A 113 11.85 0.46 -3.67
CA GLY A 113 12.03 -0.98 -3.88
C GLY A 113 13.26 -1.59 -3.22
N ASP A 114 14.20 -0.76 -2.76
CA ASP A 114 15.47 -1.24 -2.19
C ASP A 114 15.36 -1.62 -0.70
N TYR A 115 16.24 -2.54 -0.30
CA TYR A 115 16.52 -2.83 1.09
C TYR A 115 17.45 -1.76 1.66
N GLN A 116 17.02 -1.12 2.74
CA GLN A 116 17.88 -0.22 3.49
C GLN A 116 18.63 -1.02 4.55
N THR A 117 19.95 -0.90 4.64
CA THR A 117 20.77 -1.50 5.71
C THR A 117 21.36 -0.39 6.58
N LEU A 118 20.69 -0.12 7.69
CA LEU A 118 20.99 0.98 8.59
C LEU A 118 21.71 0.48 9.86
N SER A 119 22.53 1.36 10.44
CA SER A 119 23.03 1.14 11.80
C SER A 119 21.90 1.31 12.82
N SER A 120 21.02 2.29 12.61
CA SER A 120 19.79 2.40 13.39
C SER A 120 18.66 3.04 12.57
N PHE A 121 17.43 2.68 12.92
CA PHE A 121 16.22 3.29 12.38
C PHE A 121 15.30 3.74 13.53
N GLY A 122 14.93 5.02 13.52
CA GLY A 122 14.15 5.66 14.56
C GLY A 122 12.93 6.39 14.02
N MET A 123 11.78 6.24 14.68
CA MET A 123 10.60 7.09 14.49
C MET A 123 10.23 7.70 15.84
N THR A 124 9.99 9.01 15.89
CA THR A 124 9.74 9.74 17.16
C THR A 124 8.41 10.49 17.18
N GLY A 125 7.56 10.31 16.17
CA GLY A 125 6.22 10.89 16.07
C GLY A 125 6.05 11.74 14.82
N ASN A 126 4.84 11.72 14.24
CA ASN A 126 4.52 12.32 12.95
C ASN A 126 5.52 11.93 11.83
N ALA A 127 6.12 10.74 11.93
CA ALA A 127 6.99 10.22 10.90
C ALA A 127 6.16 9.41 9.89
N ALA A 128 6.40 9.64 8.61
CA ALA A 128 5.70 8.98 7.51
C ALA A 128 6.70 8.29 6.59
N VAL A 129 6.56 6.98 6.45
CA VAL A 129 7.32 6.19 5.49
C VAL A 129 6.38 5.70 4.41
N THR A 130 6.67 5.99 3.14
CA THR A 130 5.99 5.37 2.00
C THR A 130 6.89 4.29 1.42
N MET A 131 6.37 3.08 1.23
CA MET A 131 7.17 1.95 0.75
C MET A 131 6.31 0.91 0.00
N PRO A 132 6.86 0.25 -1.03
CA PRO A 132 6.27 -0.98 -1.56
C PRO A 132 6.14 -2.03 -0.45
N VAL A 133 5.06 -2.81 -0.47
CA VAL A 133 4.83 -3.90 0.51
C VAL A 133 5.95 -4.96 0.50
N THR A 134 6.70 -5.07 -0.60
CA THR A 134 7.84 -5.98 -0.76
C THR A 134 9.16 -5.42 -0.27
N SER A 135 9.23 -4.14 0.08
CA SER A 135 10.45 -3.52 0.61
C SER A 135 10.61 -3.78 2.10
N THR A 136 11.85 -3.75 2.58
CA THR A 136 12.14 -3.87 4.03
C THR A 136 13.17 -2.84 4.46
N ILE A 137 12.89 -2.17 5.58
CA ILE A 137 13.90 -1.41 6.32
C ILE A 137 14.61 -2.38 7.28
N ASN A 138 15.89 -2.66 7.03
CA ASN A 138 16.73 -3.45 7.91
C ASN A 138 17.66 -2.53 8.69
N ALA A 139 17.68 -2.66 10.01
CA ALA A 139 18.64 -1.91 10.83
C ALA A 139 19.34 -2.83 11.83
N LEU A 140 20.48 -2.42 12.38
CA LEU A 140 21.02 -3.12 13.55
C LEU A 140 20.15 -2.85 14.77
N SER A 141 19.62 -1.62 14.92
CA SER A 141 18.71 -1.28 16.01
C SER A 141 17.52 -0.47 15.52
N VAL A 142 16.33 -0.78 16.03
CA VAL A 142 15.07 -0.08 15.75
C VAL A 142 14.48 0.49 17.03
N SER A 143 14.08 1.76 17.00
CA SER A 143 13.37 2.43 18.09
C SER A 143 12.18 3.21 17.54
N LEU A 144 10.96 2.80 17.87
CA LEU A 144 9.73 3.44 17.43
C LEU A 144 9.02 4.04 18.65
N ALA A 145 8.79 5.35 18.62
CA ALA A 145 8.16 6.12 19.68
C ALA A 145 7.39 7.31 19.10
N GLY A 146 6.58 7.97 19.93
CA GLY A 146 5.76 9.10 19.49
C GLY A 146 4.52 8.70 18.69
N ALA A 147 3.52 9.58 18.67
CA ALA A 147 2.23 9.31 18.03
C ALA A 147 2.27 9.60 16.52
N ASN A 148 1.27 9.11 15.79
CA ASN A 148 1.03 9.40 14.37
C ASN A 148 2.18 8.96 13.44
N ASN A 149 2.86 7.89 13.79
CA ASN A 149 3.81 7.25 12.90
C ASN A 149 3.04 6.41 11.88
N THR A 150 3.36 6.53 10.59
CA THR A 150 2.67 5.79 9.53
C THR A 150 3.63 5.09 8.58
N LEU A 151 3.26 3.88 8.17
CA LEU A 151 3.81 3.17 7.03
C LEU A 151 2.74 3.12 5.93
N THR A 152 2.88 3.92 4.88
CA THR A 152 1.99 3.86 3.72
C THR A 152 2.52 2.83 2.74
N LEU A 153 1.77 1.75 2.55
CA LEU A 153 2.17 0.60 1.75
C LEU A 153 1.57 0.68 0.35
N SER A 154 2.41 0.51 -0.67
CA SER A 154 1.99 0.42 -2.07
C SER A 154 2.10 -1.01 -2.62
N GLY A 155 1.36 -1.27 -3.69
CA GLY A 155 1.24 -2.60 -4.31
C GLY A 155 0.07 -3.42 -3.79
N THR A 156 -0.17 -4.57 -4.41
CA THR A 156 -1.24 -5.53 -4.06
C THR A 156 -0.62 -6.80 -3.49
N PRO A 157 -0.44 -6.91 -2.16
CA PRO A 157 0.19 -8.10 -1.59
C PRO A 157 -0.66 -9.35 -1.87
N SER A 158 0.05 -10.44 -2.19
CA SER A 158 -0.51 -11.79 -2.18
C SER A 158 -0.69 -12.25 -0.73
N VAL A 159 -1.35 -13.39 -0.55
CA VAL A 159 -1.36 -14.07 0.76
C VAL A 159 0.07 -14.40 1.17
N GLY A 160 0.43 -14.12 2.42
CA GLY A 160 1.77 -14.30 2.96
C GLY A 160 2.15 -13.28 4.02
N ILE A 161 3.36 -13.42 4.55
CA ILE A 161 3.91 -12.54 5.58
C ILE A 161 4.97 -11.64 4.95
N TYR A 162 4.78 -10.33 5.06
CA TYR A 162 5.71 -9.31 4.57
C TYR A 162 6.44 -8.67 5.75
N THR A 163 7.78 -8.74 5.76
CA THR A 163 8.58 -8.01 6.75
C THR A 163 8.76 -6.57 6.28
N LEU A 164 8.24 -5.61 7.05
CA LEU A 164 8.31 -4.19 6.70
C LEU A 164 9.52 -3.51 7.35
N ILE A 165 9.74 -3.78 8.63
CA ILE A 165 10.88 -3.28 9.40
C ILE A 165 11.47 -4.45 10.17
N SER A 166 12.79 -4.60 10.15
CA SER A 166 13.50 -5.63 10.91
C SER A 166 14.73 -5.08 11.62
N SER A 167 15.10 -5.77 12.70
CA SER A 167 16.33 -5.51 13.43
C SER A 167 17.10 -6.80 13.75
N THR A 168 18.43 -6.70 13.82
CA THR A 168 19.29 -7.80 14.27
C THR A 168 19.75 -7.64 15.73
N VAL A 169 19.89 -6.42 16.24
CA VAL A 169 20.43 -6.12 17.59
C VAL A 169 19.36 -5.53 18.50
N GLY A 170 19.03 -4.24 18.38
CA GLY A 170 18.10 -3.54 19.28
C GLY A 170 16.68 -3.49 18.72
N TRP A 171 15.66 -3.74 19.55
CA TRP A 171 14.26 -3.60 19.15
C TRP A 171 13.46 -2.96 20.27
N THR A 172 12.88 -1.79 20.00
CA THR A 172 12.04 -1.09 20.97
C THR A 172 10.88 -0.43 20.26
N ILE A 173 9.67 -0.74 20.71
CA ILE A 173 8.46 0.01 20.40
C ILE A 173 7.94 0.54 21.73
N ALA A 174 7.91 1.87 21.87
CA ALA A 174 7.50 2.51 23.11
C ALA A 174 5.99 2.29 23.36
N PRO A 175 5.57 1.99 24.60
CA PRO A 175 4.17 1.73 24.92
C PRO A 175 3.31 2.97 24.73
N GLY A 176 2.06 2.79 24.30
CA GLY A 176 1.09 3.89 24.13
C GLY A 176 1.32 4.76 22.89
N TYR A 177 2.32 4.45 22.07
CA TYR A 177 2.60 5.17 20.83
C TYR A 177 2.22 4.32 19.62
N GLY A 178 1.23 4.79 18.87
CA GLY A 178 0.68 4.08 17.71
C GLY A 178 1.51 4.33 16.46
N ILE A 179 2.03 3.24 15.89
CA ILE A 179 2.35 3.16 14.46
C ILE A 179 1.18 2.46 13.75
N SER A 180 0.83 2.92 12.56
CA SER A 180 -0.15 2.25 11.70
C SER A 180 0.41 1.95 10.32
N ALA A 181 -0.06 0.86 9.73
CA ALA A 181 0.10 0.60 8.31
C ALA A 181 -1.11 1.16 7.57
N THR A 182 -0.89 1.90 6.47
CA THR A 182 -1.96 2.38 5.59
C THR A 182 -1.91 1.59 4.30
N ILE A 183 -2.99 0.88 3.98
CA ILE A 183 -3.14 0.04 2.78
C ILE A 183 -4.40 0.47 2.04
N LEU A 184 -4.26 0.84 0.77
CA LEU A 184 -5.38 1.34 -0.06
C LEU A 184 -6.21 2.44 0.64
N GLY A 185 -5.52 3.31 1.40
CA GLY A 185 -6.15 4.40 2.15
C GLY A 185 -6.73 4.03 3.52
N GLN A 186 -6.80 2.74 3.88
CA GLN A 186 -7.25 2.29 5.20
C GLN A 186 -6.09 2.14 6.18
N SER A 187 -6.24 2.72 7.38
CA SER A 187 -5.26 2.66 8.46
C SER A 187 -5.50 1.45 9.34
N ILE A 188 -4.47 0.63 9.54
CA ILE A 188 -4.45 -0.54 10.41
C ILE A 188 -3.45 -0.25 11.54
N PRO A 189 -3.91 0.08 12.75
CA PRO A 189 -3.05 0.23 13.92
C PRO A 189 -2.23 -1.03 14.22
N LEU A 190 -1.07 -0.87 14.86
CA LEU A 190 -0.24 -1.99 15.29
C LEU A 190 -1.01 -2.99 16.16
N ASN A 191 -0.81 -4.28 15.88
CA ASN A 191 -1.45 -5.44 16.50
C ASN A 191 -2.97 -5.49 16.28
N THR A 192 -3.45 -4.95 15.17
CA THR A 192 -4.86 -5.04 14.74
C THR A 192 -4.96 -5.57 13.32
N SER A 193 -6.19 -5.89 12.90
CA SER A 193 -6.48 -6.38 11.56
C SER A 193 -7.57 -5.56 10.89
N ALA A 194 -7.55 -5.52 9.57
CA ALA A 194 -8.64 -5.01 8.75
C ALA A 194 -8.85 -5.91 7.53
N VAL A 195 -10.11 -6.07 7.12
CA VAL A 195 -10.44 -6.70 5.84
C VAL A 195 -10.45 -5.62 4.77
N ILE A 196 -9.60 -5.78 3.76
CA ILE A 196 -9.48 -4.87 2.63
C ILE A 196 -9.49 -5.74 1.38
N ASP A 197 -10.36 -5.45 0.42
CA ASP A 197 -10.35 -6.15 -0.87
C ASP A 197 -10.39 -7.70 -0.74
N GLY A 198 -11.21 -8.21 0.19
CA GLY A 198 -11.38 -9.65 0.45
C GLY A 198 -10.22 -10.39 1.10
N LYS A 199 -9.16 -9.69 1.50
CA LYS A 199 -8.05 -10.25 2.30
C LYS A 199 -8.08 -9.68 3.70
N ASN A 200 -7.68 -10.49 4.67
CA ASN A 200 -7.45 -10.02 6.03
C ASN A 200 -5.99 -9.56 6.15
N TYR A 201 -5.80 -8.30 6.49
CA TYR A 201 -4.51 -7.67 6.70
C TYR A 201 -4.29 -7.49 8.19
N THR A 202 -3.28 -8.14 8.75
CA THR A 202 -2.92 -7.99 10.16
C THR A 202 -1.56 -7.33 10.25
N PHE A 203 -1.53 -6.10 10.76
CA PHE A 203 -0.28 -5.39 11.02
C PHE A 203 0.15 -5.70 12.45
N MET A 204 1.27 -6.38 12.64
CA MET A 204 1.65 -6.91 13.96
C MET A 204 3.15 -6.76 14.25
N GLU A 205 3.45 -6.69 15.54
CA GLU A 205 4.80 -6.81 16.07
C GLU A 205 5.13 -8.28 16.37
N ARG A 206 6.15 -8.81 15.70
CA ARG A 206 6.79 -10.07 16.07
C ARG A 206 7.99 -9.78 16.95
N LYS A 207 7.73 -9.45 18.21
CA LYS A 207 8.75 -8.96 19.16
C LYS A 207 9.93 -9.92 19.34
N GLY A 208 9.68 -11.22 19.39
CA GLY A 208 10.73 -12.24 19.49
C GLY A 208 11.64 -12.33 18.25
N GLU A 209 11.10 -11.97 17.08
CA GLU A 209 11.82 -11.92 15.81
C GLU A 209 12.44 -10.54 15.53
N LYS A 210 12.10 -9.53 16.34
CA LYS A 210 12.47 -8.12 16.17
C LYS A 210 12.01 -7.56 14.81
N ARG A 211 10.73 -7.78 14.48
CA ARG A 211 10.14 -7.37 13.19
C ARG A 211 8.75 -6.78 13.34
N LEU A 212 8.45 -5.81 12.47
CA LEU A 212 7.09 -5.43 12.13
C LEU A 212 6.72 -6.12 10.82
N VAL A 213 5.59 -6.79 10.83
CA VAL A 213 5.11 -7.55 9.67
C VAL A 213 3.69 -7.16 9.30
N LEU A 214 3.40 -7.29 8.01
CA LEU A 214 2.05 -7.37 7.50
C LEU A 214 1.77 -8.82 7.15
N ASP A 215 0.88 -9.45 7.91
CA ASP A 215 0.37 -10.79 7.60
C ASP A 215 -0.91 -10.64 6.78
N VAL A 216 -0.89 -11.15 5.56
CA VAL A 216 -2.01 -11.11 4.62
C VAL A 216 -2.55 -12.52 4.49
N SER A 217 -3.76 -12.75 4.99
CA SER A 217 -4.43 -14.05 4.90
C SER A 217 -5.72 -13.96 4.08
N SER A 218 -6.13 -15.08 3.49
CA SER A 218 -7.45 -15.18 2.87
C SER A 218 -8.52 -15.12 3.96
N VAL A 219 -9.64 -14.45 3.68
CA VAL A 219 -10.80 -14.46 4.60
C VAL A 219 -11.59 -15.79 4.51
N GLY A 220 -11.23 -16.66 3.56
CA GLY A 220 -11.99 -17.85 3.19
C GLY A 220 -13.19 -17.47 2.33
N ALA A 221 -13.45 -18.23 1.28
CA ALA A 221 -14.53 -17.93 0.33
C ALA A 221 -15.90 -18.18 0.97
N LYS A 222 -16.76 -17.17 0.98
CA LYS A 222 -18.15 -17.30 1.44
C LYS A 222 -19.07 -17.63 0.28
N LEU A 223 -20.13 -18.39 0.54
CA LEU A 223 -21.21 -18.56 -0.42
C LEU A 223 -22.20 -17.42 -0.28
N LEU A 224 -22.26 -16.56 -1.30
CA LEU A 224 -23.16 -15.42 -1.35
C LEU A 224 -24.21 -15.64 -2.42
N ALA A 225 -25.48 -15.53 -2.04
CA ALA A 225 -26.63 -15.62 -2.91
C ALA A 225 -27.31 -14.26 -3.03
N TYR A 226 -27.66 -13.91 -4.25
CA TYR A 226 -28.39 -12.70 -4.57
C TYR A 226 -29.90 -12.92 -4.40
N ASP A 227 -30.60 -12.00 -3.74
CA ASP A 227 -32.06 -12.00 -3.61
C ASP A 227 -32.69 -11.36 -4.86
N ASP A 228 -33.56 -12.12 -5.54
CA ASP A 228 -34.17 -11.70 -6.81
C ASP A 228 -35.22 -10.58 -6.67
N SER A 229 -35.61 -10.24 -5.44
CA SER A 229 -36.65 -9.24 -5.16
C SER A 229 -36.17 -7.79 -5.04
N VAL A 230 -34.85 -7.52 -5.05
CA VAL A 230 -34.33 -6.22 -4.58
C VAL A 230 -33.56 -5.39 -5.61
N GLY A 231 -32.85 -6.00 -6.58
CA GLY A 231 -31.95 -5.24 -7.47
C GLY A 231 -30.84 -4.49 -6.70
N GLY A 232 -29.78 -3.99 -7.36
CA GLY A 232 -28.77 -3.19 -6.65
C GLY A 232 -27.34 -3.21 -7.20
N ALA A 233 -26.38 -2.84 -6.36
CA ALA A 233 -24.95 -2.85 -6.69
C ALA A 233 -24.24 -4.05 -6.05
N TRP A 234 -23.19 -4.56 -6.70
CA TRP A 234 -22.28 -5.50 -6.07
C TRP A 234 -21.53 -4.78 -4.96
N ASN A 235 -22.03 -4.98 -3.75
CA ASN A 235 -21.66 -4.16 -2.61
C ASN A 235 -20.45 -4.73 -1.86
N THR A 236 -19.34 -4.01 -1.93
CA THR A 236 -18.10 -4.32 -1.22
C THR A 236 -17.95 -3.57 0.11
N ASP A 237 -18.92 -2.70 0.46
CA ASP A 237 -18.95 -1.99 1.74
C ASP A 237 -19.53 -2.91 2.84
N PRO A 238 -18.78 -3.20 3.92
CA PRO A 238 -19.22 -4.07 5.01
C PRO A 238 -20.40 -3.51 5.83
N THR A 239 -20.74 -2.23 5.66
CA THR A 239 -21.82 -1.57 6.43
C THR A 239 -23.17 -1.63 5.74
N ASN A 240 -23.23 -2.12 4.50
CA ASN A 240 -24.40 -2.01 3.64
C ASN A 240 -24.91 -3.41 3.23
N LEU A 241 -26.23 -3.55 3.05
CA LEU A 241 -26.96 -4.82 3.11
C LEU A 241 -27.49 -5.23 1.73
N THR A 242 -27.04 -6.36 1.14
CA THR A 242 -27.79 -7.05 0.04
C THR A 242 -27.33 -8.47 -0.37
N TRP A 243 -26.36 -9.15 0.26
CA TRP A 243 -26.10 -10.56 -0.05
C TRP A 243 -26.60 -11.48 1.06
N ILE A 244 -27.30 -12.55 0.67
CA ILE A 244 -27.81 -13.58 1.58
C ILE A 244 -26.85 -14.78 1.56
N ASN A 245 -26.42 -15.26 2.72
CA ASN A 245 -25.69 -16.52 2.82
C ASN A 245 -26.67 -17.68 3.11
N GLY A 246 -27.05 -18.44 2.08
CA GLY A 246 -27.96 -19.59 2.21
C GLY A 246 -29.41 -19.22 2.56
N SER A 247 -30.21 -20.18 3.06
CA SER A 247 -31.64 -19.95 3.38
C SER A 247 -31.90 -19.00 4.56
N THR A 248 -30.84 -18.48 5.18
CA THR A 248 -30.92 -17.53 6.30
C THR A 248 -30.43 -16.17 5.84
N ALA A 249 -31.31 -15.16 5.93
CA ALA A 249 -30.96 -13.75 5.73
C ALA A 249 -29.85 -13.32 6.70
N SER A 250 -28.59 -13.50 6.28
CA SER A 250 -27.41 -13.01 6.97
C SER A 250 -26.83 -11.86 6.16
N THR A 251 -26.73 -10.70 6.80
CA THR A 251 -26.21 -9.47 6.22
C THR A 251 -24.71 -9.59 5.98
N THR A 252 -24.32 -9.93 4.74
CA THR A 252 -22.91 -10.04 4.35
C THR A 252 -22.61 -9.13 3.17
N SER A 253 -21.44 -8.47 3.17
CA SER A 253 -20.92 -7.76 2.00
C SER A 253 -20.04 -8.69 1.17
N PHE A 254 -19.92 -8.41 -0.12
CA PHE A 254 -19.07 -9.19 -1.02
C PHE A 254 -17.59 -8.86 -0.81
N ALA A 255 -16.77 -9.89 -0.72
CA ALA A 255 -15.31 -9.82 -0.71
C ALA A 255 -14.72 -10.55 -1.93
N ASN A 256 -13.61 -10.05 -2.47
CA ASN A 256 -12.84 -10.80 -3.46
C ASN A 256 -12.45 -12.17 -2.89
N GLY A 257 -12.62 -13.21 -3.70
CA GLY A 257 -12.48 -14.60 -3.29
C GLY A 257 -13.80 -15.27 -2.88
N ASP A 258 -14.91 -14.55 -2.74
CA ASP A 258 -16.20 -15.18 -2.43
C ASP A 258 -16.80 -15.93 -3.63
N PHE A 259 -17.72 -16.86 -3.36
CA PHE A 259 -18.60 -17.44 -4.36
C PHE A 259 -19.82 -16.52 -4.52
N ALA A 260 -20.12 -16.10 -5.75
CA ALA A 260 -21.31 -15.31 -6.06
C ALA A 260 -22.31 -16.18 -6.84
N THR A 261 -23.52 -16.28 -6.30
CA THR A 261 -24.61 -17.05 -6.91
C THR A 261 -25.83 -16.17 -7.12
N PHE A 262 -26.41 -16.24 -8.32
CA PHE A 262 -27.65 -15.57 -8.67
C PHE A 262 -28.71 -16.63 -8.89
N ASN A 263 -29.61 -16.76 -7.92
CA ASN A 263 -30.70 -17.72 -7.96
C ASN A 263 -32.02 -16.96 -7.88
N GLY A 264 -32.93 -17.22 -8.80
CA GLY A 264 -34.20 -16.52 -8.80
C GLY A 264 -35.03 -16.77 -10.04
N THR A 265 -36.29 -16.35 -9.98
CA THR A 265 -37.23 -16.45 -11.12
C THR A 265 -37.60 -15.08 -11.68
N GLY A 266 -37.32 -13.99 -10.94
CA GLY A 266 -37.55 -12.62 -11.36
C GLY A 266 -36.51 -12.06 -12.34
N SER A 267 -36.78 -10.86 -12.85
CA SER A 267 -35.79 -10.07 -13.60
C SER A 267 -35.12 -9.05 -12.68
N THR A 268 -33.79 -9.04 -12.64
CA THR A 268 -33.02 -8.18 -11.75
C THR A 268 -31.79 -7.58 -12.46
N SER A 269 -31.26 -6.49 -11.90
CA SER A 269 -30.07 -5.82 -12.43
C SER A 269 -29.06 -5.59 -11.32
N VAL A 270 -27.80 -5.94 -11.59
CA VAL A 270 -26.68 -5.72 -10.68
C VAL A 270 -25.63 -4.83 -11.33
N THR A 271 -25.26 -3.76 -10.63
CA THR A 271 -24.19 -2.84 -11.04
C THR A 271 -22.89 -3.21 -10.34
N VAL A 272 -21.84 -3.48 -11.10
CA VAL A 272 -20.49 -3.75 -10.60
C VAL A 272 -19.74 -2.42 -10.45
N ASN A 273 -19.39 -2.07 -9.21
CA ASN A 273 -18.57 -0.89 -8.93
C ASN A 273 -17.10 -1.30 -8.79
N GLY A 274 -16.25 -0.84 -9.71
CA GLY A 274 -14.81 -1.17 -9.68
C GLY A 274 -14.50 -2.57 -10.22
N THR A 275 -13.64 -3.32 -9.52
CA THR A 275 -13.28 -4.70 -9.88
C THR A 275 -13.67 -5.63 -8.74
N VAL A 276 -14.26 -6.77 -9.09
CA VAL A 276 -14.66 -7.84 -8.16
C VAL A 276 -14.12 -9.18 -8.67
N GLU A 277 -13.62 -10.00 -7.75
CA GLU A 277 -12.89 -11.22 -8.09
C GLU A 277 -13.47 -12.48 -7.42
N PRO A 278 -14.67 -12.98 -7.81
CA PRO A 278 -15.23 -14.18 -7.20
C PRO A 278 -14.45 -15.46 -7.58
N VAL A 279 -14.35 -16.41 -6.66
CA VAL A 279 -13.83 -17.76 -6.99
C VAL A 279 -14.73 -18.46 -8.02
N GLN A 280 -16.03 -18.27 -7.89
CA GLN A 280 -17.03 -18.76 -8.85
C GLN A 280 -18.17 -17.77 -8.97
N LEU A 281 -18.62 -17.57 -10.20
CA LEU A 281 -19.83 -16.86 -10.54
C LEU A 281 -20.85 -17.84 -11.12
N ALA A 282 -21.93 -18.11 -10.40
CA ALA A 282 -22.95 -19.08 -10.81
C ALA A 282 -24.32 -18.43 -11.01
N PHE A 283 -25.05 -18.93 -11.99
CA PHE A 283 -26.36 -18.43 -12.40
C PHE A 283 -27.37 -19.58 -12.48
N THR A 284 -28.47 -19.45 -11.75
CA THR A 284 -29.65 -20.34 -11.77
C THR A 284 -30.89 -19.46 -11.94
N ILE A 285 -31.05 -18.91 -13.14
CA ILE A 285 -32.19 -18.03 -13.46
C ILE A 285 -33.34 -18.87 -14.00
N GLY A 286 -34.52 -18.74 -13.41
CA GLY A 286 -35.73 -19.43 -13.82
C GLY A 286 -36.26 -18.96 -15.18
N GLN A 287 -37.19 -19.75 -15.73
CA GLN A 287 -37.82 -19.45 -17.01
C GLN A 287 -38.46 -18.05 -17.02
N GLY A 288 -38.18 -17.27 -18.07
CA GLY A 288 -38.67 -15.89 -18.21
C GLY A 288 -37.93 -14.85 -17.34
N GLY A 289 -37.03 -15.28 -16.46
CA GLY A 289 -36.16 -14.40 -15.69
C GLY A 289 -35.00 -13.83 -16.52
N ALA A 290 -34.57 -12.62 -16.19
CA ALA A 290 -33.44 -11.96 -16.82
C ALA A 290 -32.55 -11.26 -15.77
N LEU A 291 -31.26 -11.60 -15.75
CA LEU A 291 -30.24 -10.91 -14.97
C LEU A 291 -29.43 -9.99 -15.87
N ASN A 292 -29.29 -8.71 -15.51
CA ASN A 292 -28.40 -7.78 -16.19
C ASN A 292 -27.23 -7.38 -15.28
N LEU A 293 -26.01 -7.77 -15.65
CA LEU A 293 -24.77 -7.35 -14.99
C LEU A 293 -24.14 -6.21 -15.77
N SER A 294 -23.96 -5.04 -15.15
CA SER A 294 -23.45 -3.85 -15.83
C SER A 294 -22.38 -3.12 -15.01
N GLY A 295 -21.57 -2.28 -15.63
CA GLY A 295 -20.56 -1.47 -14.94
C GLY A 295 -19.13 -1.98 -15.13
N GLY A 296 -18.41 -2.14 -14.02
CA GLY A 296 -16.96 -2.38 -13.96
C GLY A 296 -16.49 -3.76 -14.46
N THR A 297 -15.50 -4.32 -13.76
CA THR A 297 -14.80 -5.55 -14.17
C THR A 297 -15.11 -6.69 -13.22
N ILE A 298 -15.44 -7.85 -13.78
CA ILE A 298 -15.60 -9.12 -13.06
C ILE A 298 -14.45 -10.03 -13.46
N LYS A 299 -13.62 -10.46 -12.49
CA LYS A 299 -12.60 -11.51 -12.71
C LYS A 299 -12.98 -12.77 -11.97
N ALA A 300 -13.67 -13.68 -12.64
CA ALA A 300 -14.14 -14.91 -12.03
C ALA A 300 -13.12 -16.04 -12.20
N GLY A 301 -12.92 -16.86 -11.17
CA GLY A 301 -12.19 -18.12 -11.33
C GLY A 301 -12.92 -19.04 -12.32
N THR A 302 -14.22 -19.25 -12.09
CA THR A 302 -15.10 -20.00 -13.00
C THR A 302 -16.45 -19.29 -13.17
N VAL A 303 -17.10 -19.53 -14.31
CA VAL A 303 -18.46 -19.08 -14.60
C VAL A 303 -19.33 -20.29 -14.93
N MET A 304 -20.51 -20.40 -14.32
CA MET A 304 -21.45 -21.48 -14.60
C MET A 304 -22.89 -20.98 -14.72
N MET A 305 -23.57 -21.32 -15.82
CA MET A 305 -25.02 -21.14 -15.99
C MET A 305 -25.71 -22.50 -16.02
N ASP A 306 -26.71 -22.65 -15.15
CA ASP A 306 -27.54 -23.85 -14.99
C ASP A 306 -28.99 -23.45 -14.69
N GLY A 307 -29.57 -22.61 -15.54
CA GLY A 307 -30.96 -22.14 -15.44
C GLY A 307 -31.59 -21.98 -16.83
N GLU A 308 -32.89 -21.73 -16.89
CA GLU A 308 -33.62 -21.58 -18.17
C GLU A 308 -33.72 -20.13 -18.65
N GLY A 309 -33.46 -19.17 -17.77
CA GLY A 309 -33.53 -17.73 -18.04
C GLY A 309 -32.33 -17.17 -18.81
N SER A 310 -32.19 -15.85 -18.77
CA SER A 310 -31.15 -15.12 -19.49
C SER A 310 -30.25 -14.29 -18.56
N VAL A 311 -28.97 -14.18 -18.92
CA VAL A 311 -27.98 -13.32 -18.27
C VAL A 311 -27.36 -12.41 -19.33
N ALA A 312 -27.49 -11.10 -19.20
CA ALA A 312 -26.81 -10.11 -20.02
C ALA A 312 -25.60 -9.56 -19.23
N VAL A 313 -24.39 -9.73 -19.77
CA VAL A 313 -23.13 -9.28 -19.16
C VAL A 313 -22.61 -8.06 -19.92
N GLY A 314 -22.99 -6.88 -19.48
CA GLY A 314 -22.44 -5.59 -19.93
C GLY A 314 -21.18 -5.13 -19.17
N SER A 315 -20.78 -5.84 -18.12
CA SER A 315 -19.49 -5.63 -17.43
C SER A 315 -18.33 -6.28 -18.20
N THR A 316 -17.10 -5.79 -18.05
CA THR A 316 -15.93 -6.55 -18.54
C THR A 316 -15.81 -7.86 -17.78
N LEU A 317 -15.70 -9.00 -18.46
CA LEU A 317 -15.65 -10.33 -17.84
C LEU A 317 -14.34 -11.06 -18.15
N GLN A 318 -13.57 -11.40 -17.13
CA GLN A 318 -12.36 -12.20 -17.24
C GLN A 318 -12.59 -13.51 -16.50
N VAL A 319 -12.40 -14.65 -17.16
CA VAL A 319 -12.58 -15.98 -16.56
C VAL A 319 -11.28 -16.76 -16.61
N ASP A 320 -10.70 -17.01 -15.43
CA ASP A 320 -9.35 -17.57 -15.32
C ASP A 320 -9.29 -19.05 -15.71
N SER A 321 -10.33 -19.82 -15.38
CA SER A 321 -10.37 -21.28 -15.61
C SER A 321 -11.40 -21.67 -16.67
N SER A 322 -12.69 -21.68 -16.34
CA SER A 322 -13.70 -22.17 -17.29
C SER A 322 -15.02 -21.42 -17.20
N MET A 323 -15.65 -21.24 -18.37
CA MET A 323 -17.02 -20.79 -18.53
C MET A 323 -17.86 -21.96 -19.06
N THR A 324 -18.87 -22.37 -18.30
CA THR A 324 -19.77 -23.47 -18.67
C THR A 324 -21.22 -22.99 -18.76
N VAL A 325 -21.86 -23.19 -19.91
CA VAL A 325 -23.30 -22.93 -20.11
C VAL A 325 -24.02 -24.26 -20.28
N LYS A 326 -24.62 -24.76 -19.19
CA LYS A 326 -25.38 -26.02 -19.21
C LYS A 326 -26.78 -25.85 -19.82
N SER A 327 -27.41 -24.71 -19.57
CA SER A 327 -28.77 -24.37 -19.99
C SER A 327 -28.94 -22.83 -20.06
N GLY A 328 -30.07 -22.36 -20.60
CA GLY A 328 -30.41 -20.93 -20.63
C GLY A 328 -29.56 -20.12 -21.61
N THR A 329 -29.47 -18.82 -21.38
CA THR A 329 -28.72 -17.90 -22.27
C THR A 329 -27.77 -16.99 -21.50
N ILE A 330 -26.51 -16.91 -21.92
CA ILE A 330 -25.58 -15.83 -21.56
C ILE A 330 -25.31 -14.96 -22.79
N ASN A 331 -25.56 -13.66 -22.67
CA ASN A 331 -25.20 -12.64 -23.67
C ASN A 331 -24.06 -11.77 -23.16
N LEU A 332 -22.87 -11.94 -23.71
CA LEU A 332 -21.69 -11.10 -23.45
C LEU A 332 -21.81 -9.82 -24.29
N ASN A 333 -22.10 -8.70 -23.64
CA ASN A 333 -22.35 -7.40 -24.28
C ASN A 333 -21.21 -6.40 -24.05
N SER A 334 -20.08 -6.86 -23.51
CA SER A 334 -18.84 -6.12 -23.32
C SER A 334 -17.64 -7.05 -23.54
N ALA A 335 -16.42 -6.54 -23.38
CA ALA A 335 -15.21 -7.32 -23.53
C ALA A 335 -15.20 -8.50 -22.53
N ALA A 336 -15.03 -9.70 -23.05
CA ALA A 336 -14.91 -10.92 -22.27
C ALA A 336 -13.65 -11.70 -22.66
N THR A 337 -13.10 -12.46 -21.72
CA THR A 337 -12.04 -13.46 -21.98
C THR A 337 -12.31 -14.67 -21.11
N ALA A 338 -12.12 -15.89 -21.63
CA ALA A 338 -12.18 -17.11 -20.84
C ALA A 338 -11.11 -18.10 -21.32
N ALA A 339 -10.43 -18.77 -20.38
CA ALA A 339 -9.42 -19.77 -20.76
C ALA A 339 -10.05 -20.97 -21.48
N ASP A 340 -11.16 -21.50 -20.95
CA ASP A 340 -11.96 -22.57 -21.58
C ASP A 340 -13.45 -22.23 -21.60
N VAL A 341 -14.13 -22.57 -22.69
CA VAL A 341 -15.57 -22.33 -22.88
C VAL A 341 -16.27 -23.63 -23.27
N THR A 342 -17.31 -24.02 -22.53
CA THR A 342 -18.13 -25.21 -22.81
C THR A 342 -19.60 -24.85 -22.82
N VAL A 343 -20.31 -25.14 -23.92
CA VAL A 343 -21.76 -24.95 -24.04
C VAL A 343 -22.42 -26.31 -24.25
N MET A 344 -23.21 -26.79 -23.29
CA MET A 344 -23.77 -28.14 -23.29
C MET A 344 -25.23 -28.19 -23.75
N GLY A 345 -26.05 -27.22 -23.34
CA GLY A 345 -27.50 -27.23 -23.59
C GLY A 345 -28.17 -25.86 -23.58
N GLY A 346 -27.40 -24.78 -23.59
CA GLY A 346 -27.89 -23.40 -23.64
C GLY A 346 -27.29 -22.61 -24.82
N THR A 347 -27.37 -21.28 -24.73
CA THR A 347 -26.82 -20.35 -25.72
C THR A 347 -25.79 -19.43 -25.08
N LEU A 348 -24.64 -19.27 -25.74
CA LEU A 348 -23.67 -18.24 -25.44
C LEU A 348 -23.57 -17.32 -26.67
N GLY A 349 -23.81 -16.04 -26.49
CA GLY A 349 -23.81 -15.06 -27.58
C GLY A 349 -23.58 -13.65 -27.08
N GLY A 350 -24.05 -12.65 -27.83
CA GLY A 350 -23.95 -11.24 -27.47
C GLY A 350 -23.17 -10.41 -28.50
N SER A 351 -23.09 -9.10 -28.23
CA SER A 351 -22.43 -8.13 -29.12
C SER A 351 -20.96 -7.86 -28.75
N GLY A 352 -20.52 -8.35 -27.60
CA GLY A 352 -19.15 -8.24 -27.12
C GLY A 352 -18.21 -9.27 -27.77
N THR A 353 -16.90 -9.03 -27.65
CA THR A 353 -15.86 -9.97 -28.07
C THR A 353 -15.53 -10.91 -26.92
N LEU A 354 -15.45 -12.22 -27.20
CA LEU A 354 -14.94 -13.26 -26.31
C LEU A 354 -13.57 -13.77 -26.80
#